data_AF-A0A9C6TJ42-F1
#
_entry.id   AF-A0A9C6TJ42-F1
#
_cell.length_a   1.000
_cell.length_b   1.000
_cell.length_c   1.000
_cell.angle_alpha   90.00
_cell.angle_beta   90.00
_cell.angle_gamma   90.00
#
_symmetry.space_group_name_H-M   'P 1'
#
loop_
_entity.id
_entity.type
_entity.pdbx_description
1 polymer ?
#
loop_
_entity_poly.entity_id
_entity_poly.type
_entity_poly.pdbx_seq_one_letter_code
_entity_poly.pdbx_strand_id
1 'polypeptide(L)'
;MKDIKSAYQISRLSWQGDPCLPDQFAWEGLTCNYQTNPRITSLNLSSSKLRGKINSSFSCLTELEYLDLSNNELEGSLPEFLGDLSKLKVL
;
A
#
# COMPACT_ATOMS: atom_id res chain seq x y z
N MET A 1 -6.05 -4.06 -2.17
CA MET A 1 -5.75 -2.79 -2.89
C MET A 1 -7.00 -1.98 -3.28
N LYS A 2 -8.09 -2.59 -3.78
CA LYS A 2 -9.33 -1.86 -4.12
C LYS A 2 -9.87 -1.00 -2.97
N ASP A 3 -9.84 -1.54 -1.75
CA ASP A 3 -10.32 -0.85 -0.56
C ASP A 3 -9.45 0.35 -0.18
N ILE A 4 -8.12 0.20 -0.19
CA ILE A 4 -7.18 1.31 0.04
C ILE A 4 -7.39 2.43 -0.99
N LYS A 5 -7.49 2.07 -2.28
CA LYS A 5 -7.76 3.03 -3.36
C LYS A 5 -9.06 3.80 -3.11
N SER A 6 -10.12 3.10 -2.69
CA SER A 6 -11.44 3.69 -2.50
C SER A 6 -11.53 4.52 -1.22
N ALA A 7 -10.93 4.04 -0.12
CA ALA A 7 -10.90 4.72 1.17
C ALA A 7 -10.25 6.10 1.08
N TYR A 8 -9.18 6.22 0.29
CA TYR A 8 -8.43 7.46 0.13
C TYR A 8 -8.70 8.19 -1.19
N GLN A 9 -9.66 7.70 -2.00
CA GLN A 9 -10.03 8.31 -3.28
C GLN A 9 -8.81 8.53 -4.21
N ILE A 10 -7.87 7.58 -4.22
CA ILE A 10 -6.62 7.69 -4.98
C ILE A 10 -6.92 7.58 -6.47
N SER A 11 -6.55 8.63 -7.22
CA SER A 11 -6.82 8.78 -8.65
C SER A 11 -5.56 8.67 -9.52
N ARG A 12 -4.64 7.76 -9.18
CA ARG A 12 -3.47 7.46 -10.04
C ARG A 12 -3.91 6.73 -11.30
N LEU A 13 -3.42 7.17 -12.46
CA LEU A 13 -3.78 6.59 -13.76
C LEU A 13 -3.36 5.12 -13.85
N SER A 14 -2.23 4.74 -13.28
CA SER A 14 -1.75 3.35 -13.32
C SER A 14 -2.54 2.41 -12.41
N TRP A 15 -3.36 2.92 -11.47
CA TRP A 15 -4.06 2.11 -10.47
C TRP A 15 -5.34 1.47 -11.05
N GLN A 16 -5.19 0.67 -12.10
CA GLN A 16 -6.29 -0.01 -12.79
C GLN A 16 -5.97 -1.50 -12.91
N GLY A 17 -6.97 -2.36 -12.73
CA GLY A 17 -6.77 -3.82 -12.83
C GLY A 17 -5.99 -4.44 -11.66
N ASP A 18 -5.13 -5.39 -11.97
CA ASP A 18 -4.26 -6.06 -11.00
C ASP A 18 -3.06 -5.15 -10.65
N PRO A 19 -2.69 -5.03 -9.36
CA PRO A 19 -1.62 -4.13 -8.94
C PRO A 19 -0.20 -4.56 -9.36
N CYS A 20 0.02 -5.85 -9.59
CA CYS A 20 1.33 -6.40 -9.93
C CYS A 20 1.40 -6.94 -11.35
N LEU A 21 0.27 -7.17 -12.03
CA LEU A 21 0.22 -7.80 -13.35
C LEU A 21 -0.41 -6.92 -14.44
N PRO A 22 0.19 -6.90 -15.65
CA PRO A 22 1.51 -7.46 -15.98
C PRO A 22 2.64 -6.67 -15.30
N ASP A 23 3.81 -7.29 -15.13
CA ASP A 23 4.97 -6.72 -14.42
C ASP A 23 5.41 -5.34 -14.94
N GLN A 24 5.40 -5.19 -16.26
CA GLN A 24 5.69 -3.94 -16.97
C GLN A 24 4.69 -2.79 -16.69
N PHE A 25 3.52 -3.11 -16.13
CA PHE A 25 2.47 -2.15 -15.78
C PHE A 25 2.07 -2.24 -14.30
N ALA A 26 2.99 -2.66 -13.43
CA ALA A 26 2.80 -2.55 -11.99
C ALA A 26 2.37 -1.14 -11.62
N TRP A 27 1.45 -1.04 -10.66
CA TRP A 27 0.93 0.25 -10.22
C TRP A 27 2.06 1.16 -9.73
N GLU A 28 2.03 2.44 -10.12
CA GLU A 28 2.96 3.45 -9.66
C GLU A 28 3.02 3.49 -8.11
N GLY A 29 4.24 3.48 -7.59
CA GLY A 29 4.54 3.49 -6.16
C GLY A 29 4.50 2.12 -5.51
N LEU A 30 4.27 1.04 -6.26
CA LEU A 30 4.34 -0.32 -5.76
C LEU A 30 5.60 -1.04 -6.27
N THR A 31 6.11 -1.96 -5.46
CA THR A 31 7.04 -3.00 -5.91
C THR A 31 6.45 -4.35 -5.56
N CYS A 32 6.52 -5.28 -6.49
CA CYS A 32 6.06 -6.65 -6.29
C CYS A 32 7.22 -7.63 -6.38
N ASN A 33 7.15 -8.70 -5.59
CA ASN A 33 7.99 -9.88 -5.78
C ASN A 33 7.33 -10.78 -6.84
N TYR A 34 8.12 -11.17 -7.85
CA TYR A 34 7.69 -11.99 -8.99
C TYR A 34 8.30 -13.41 -9.01
N GLN A 35 8.97 -13.84 -7.93
CA GLN A 35 9.56 -15.18 -7.84
C GLN A 35 8.50 -16.29 -7.84
N THR A 36 7.31 -16.00 -7.33
CA THR A 36 6.15 -16.92 -7.33
C THR A 36 4.89 -16.16 -7.75
N ASN A 37 3.74 -16.38 -7.09
CA ASN A 37 2.57 -15.54 -7.26
C ASN A 37 2.93 -14.09 -6.92
N PRO A 38 2.61 -13.10 -7.77
CA PRO A 38 2.96 -11.71 -7.50
C PRO A 38 2.38 -11.23 -6.17
N ARG A 39 3.27 -10.69 -5.32
CA ARG A 39 2.91 -10.13 -4.00
C ARG A 39 3.53 -8.76 -3.86
N ILE A 40 2.77 -7.81 -3.31
CA ILE A 40 3.26 -6.47 -3.00
C ILE A 40 4.24 -6.55 -1.83
N THR A 41 5.45 -6.05 -2.02
CA THR A 41 6.50 -5.98 -1.00
C THR A 41 6.85 -4.55 -0.60
N SER A 42 6.56 -3.57 -1.46
CA SER A 42 6.74 -2.15 -1.16
C SER A 42 5.55 -1.34 -1.63
N LEU A 43 5.08 -0.40 -0.81
CA LEU A 43 4.02 0.54 -1.15
C LEU A 43 4.40 1.96 -0.68
N ASN A 44 4.59 2.85 -1.65
CA ASN A 44 4.79 4.28 -1.44
C ASN A 44 3.54 5.06 -1.80
N LEU A 45 2.89 5.60 -0.76
CA LEU A 45 1.81 6.57 -0.85
C LEU A 45 2.19 7.89 -0.19
N SER A 46 3.48 8.19 -0.11
CA SER A 46 3.94 9.48 0.35
C SER A 46 3.34 10.60 -0.51
N SER A 47 3.10 11.76 0.09
CA SER A 47 2.63 12.95 -0.63
C SER A 47 1.35 12.76 -1.45
N SER A 48 0.50 11.81 -1.04
CA SER A 48 -0.70 11.41 -1.80
C SER A 48 -1.99 12.05 -1.28
N LYS A 49 -1.87 13.06 -0.40
CA LYS A 49 -2.99 13.78 0.23
C LYS A 49 -3.99 12.85 0.92
N LEU A 50 -3.50 11.73 1.45
CA LEU A 50 -4.34 10.79 2.19
C LEU A 50 -4.85 11.49 3.45
N ARG A 51 -6.13 11.34 3.76
CA ARG A 51 -6.80 11.97 4.92
C ARG A 51 -7.45 10.92 5.82
N GLY A 52 -7.64 11.27 7.08
CA GLY A 52 -8.28 10.39 8.07
C GLY A 52 -7.32 9.36 8.65
N LYS A 53 -7.86 8.25 9.17
CA LYS A 53 -7.06 7.21 9.82
C LYS A 53 -6.40 6.26 8.82
N ILE A 54 -5.33 5.59 9.26
CA ILE A 54 -4.74 4.47 8.51
C ILE A 54 -5.75 3.31 8.44
N ASN A 55 -6.13 2.90 7.23
CA ASN A 55 -7.22 1.96 6.97
C ASN A 55 -6.81 0.50 7.25
N SER A 56 -7.70 -0.30 7.83
CA SER A 56 -7.39 -1.71 8.16
C SER A 56 -7.09 -2.59 6.95
N SER A 57 -7.46 -2.21 5.73
CA SER A 57 -7.13 -2.95 4.51
C SER A 57 -5.64 -3.09 4.22
N PHE A 58 -4.77 -2.30 4.87
CA PHE A 58 -3.31 -2.52 4.82
C PHE A 58 -2.90 -3.84 5.49
N SER A 59 -3.68 -4.38 6.43
CA SER A 59 -3.42 -5.69 7.07
C SER A 59 -3.40 -6.87 6.10
N CYS A 60 -4.06 -6.72 4.93
CA CYS A 60 -4.07 -7.76 3.89
C CYS A 60 -2.75 -7.84 3.11
N LEU A 61 -1.84 -6.89 3.27
CA LEU A 61 -0.55 -6.86 2.59
C LEU A 61 0.50 -7.65 3.41
N THR A 62 0.26 -8.95 3.59
CA THR A 62 1.05 -9.82 4.50
C THR A 62 2.52 -9.98 4.11
N GLU A 63 2.86 -9.64 2.86
CA GLU A 63 4.22 -9.70 2.31
C GLU A 63 4.90 -8.32 2.26
N LEU A 64 4.27 -7.29 2.81
CA LEU A 64 4.78 -5.93 2.78
C LEU A 64 6.02 -5.81 3.66
N GLU A 65 7.10 -5.30 3.07
CA GLU A 65 8.37 -5.04 3.75
C GLU A 65 8.61 -3.54 3.96
N TYR A 66 8.05 -2.71 3.08
CA TYR A 66 8.20 -1.26 3.09
C TYR A 66 6.84 -0.59 2.88
N LEU A 67 6.47 0.30 3.80
CA LEU A 67 5.29 1.15 3.70
C LEU A 67 5.72 2.59 3.93
N ASP A 68 5.43 3.48 2.98
CA ASP A 68 5.67 4.91 3.15
C ASP A 68 4.34 5.68 3.04
N LEU A 69 3.92 6.24 4.16
CA LEU A 69 2.73 7.10 4.29
C LEU A 69 3.11 8.54 4.63
N SER A 70 4.38 8.92 4.51
CA SER A 70 4.88 10.24 4.89
C SER A 70 4.27 11.38 4.06
N ASN A 71 4.30 12.61 4.59
CA ASN A 71 3.76 13.78 3.90
C ASN A 71 2.29 13.64 3.45
N ASN A 72 1.45 13.06 4.32
CA ASN A 72 0.00 12.99 4.14
C ASN A 72 -0.73 13.74 5.27
N GLU A 73 -2.05 13.86 5.14
CA GLU A 73 -2.96 14.47 6.13
C GLU A 73 -3.63 13.38 6.98
N LEU A 74 -2.89 12.30 7.28
CA LEU A 74 -3.37 11.20 8.10
C LEU A 74 -3.43 11.62 9.57
N GLU A 75 -4.45 11.16 10.28
CA GLU A 75 -4.74 11.51 11.68
C GLU A 75 -5.10 10.27 12.50
N GLY A 76 -5.12 10.43 13.82
CA GLY A 76 -5.40 9.35 14.76
C GLY A 76 -4.14 8.58 15.18
N SER A 77 -4.37 7.44 15.86
CA SER A 77 -3.29 6.58 16.37
C SER A 77 -2.77 5.63 15.32
N LEU A 78 -1.53 5.17 15.51
CA LEU A 78 -0.97 4.07 14.74
C LEU A 78 -1.79 2.78 14.98
N PRO A 79 -2.32 2.12 13.95
CA PRO A 79 -3.12 0.90 14.15
C PRO A 79 -2.28 -0.29 14.61
N GLU A 80 -2.83 -1.10 15.51
CA GLU A 80 -2.17 -2.31 16.03
C GLU A 80 -1.86 -3.33 14.94
N PHE A 81 -2.70 -3.43 13.89
CA PHE A 81 -2.48 -4.39 12.81
C PHE A 81 -1.15 -4.17 12.06
N LEU A 82 -0.55 -2.98 12.14
CA LEU A 82 0.78 -2.75 11.56
C LEU A 82 1.85 -3.56 12.27
N GLY A 83 1.66 -3.88 13.55
CA GLY A 83 2.50 -4.82 14.30
C GLY A 83 2.32 -6.28 13.89
N ASP A 84 1.17 -6.63 13.31
CA ASP A 84 0.89 -7.99 12.80
C ASP A 84 1.54 -8.26 11.43
N LEU A 85 1.99 -7.20 10.74
CA LEU A 85 2.73 -7.30 9.48
C LEU A 85 4.17 -7.76 9.76
N SER A 86 4.35 -9.05 10.06
CA SER A 86 5.63 -9.65 10.47
C SER A 86 6.82 -9.43 9.51
N LYS A 87 6.55 -9.10 8.23
CA LYS A 87 7.58 -8.81 7.22
C LYS A 87 7.92 -7.33 7.09
N LEU A 88 7.14 -6.43 7.71
CA LEU A 88 7.32 -5.00 7.63
C LEU A 88 8.60 -4.61 8.36
N LYS A 89 9.52 -3.98 7.63
CA LYS A 89 10.84 -3.54 8.12
C LYS A 89 10.93 -2.03 8.22
N VAL A 90 10.21 -1.32 7.35
CA VAL A 90 10.24 0.13 7.25
C VAL A 90 8.81 0.66 7.13
N LEU A 91 8.50 1.68 7.94
CA LEU A 91 7.22 2.36 8.05
C LEU A 91 7.42 3.88 8.08
#